data_AF-A0A8J4F7S0-F1
#
_entry.id   AF-A0A8J4F7S0-F1
#
_cell.length_a   1.000
_cell.length_b   1.000
_cell.length_c   1.000
_cell.angle_alpha   90.00
_cell.angle_beta   90.00
_cell.angle_gamma   90.00
#
_symmetry.space_group_name_H-M   'P 1'
#
loop_
_entity.id
_entity.type
_entity.pdbx_description
1 polymer ?
#
loop_
_entity_poly.entity_id
_entity_poly.type
_entity_poly.pdbx_seq_one_letter_code
_entity_poly.pdbx_strand_id
1 'polypeptide(L)'
;MGFDRRCFEGVVTSGELTHRFLTLRPDDWWLGVGSRCLHINWSRRGPVSLEDIGLQAVADPRDADFFLAHGTEALSLPGGGVEERSLEDLKALLRGAAEAAVRAGTTPPPLVVANPDVVTVDGDDLVAMPGALAAAYSSAGGPVVLMGKPSPLIYAACGEILGLNPSEMLAVGDSLEHDVAG
;
A
#
# COMPACT_ATOMS: atom_id res chain seq x y z
N MET A 1 1.41 -18.96 20.26
CA MET A 1 2.12 -17.84 20.91
C MET A 1 1.84 -17.70 22.42
N GLY A 2 0.91 -18.45 23.03
CA GLY A 2 0.78 -18.48 24.50
C GLY A 2 0.07 -17.28 25.14
N PHE A 3 -0.32 -16.27 24.36
CA PHE A 3 -1.12 -15.14 24.84
C PHE A 3 -2.60 -15.51 24.96
N ASP A 4 -3.24 -15.00 26.01
CA ASP A 4 -4.69 -15.11 26.19
C ASP A 4 -5.40 -14.16 25.21
N ARG A 5 -6.40 -14.68 24.48
CA ARG A 5 -7.19 -13.87 23.54
C ARG A 5 -7.89 -12.70 24.22
N ARG A 6 -8.20 -12.82 25.51
CA ARG A 6 -8.82 -11.77 26.32
C ARG A 6 -7.93 -10.55 26.54
N CYS A 7 -6.62 -10.65 26.23
CA CYS A 7 -5.71 -9.51 26.27
C CYS A 7 -5.79 -8.63 25.01
N PHE A 8 -6.58 -9.01 24.00
CA PHE A 8 -6.69 -8.28 22.74
C PHE A 8 -8.13 -7.85 22.50
N GLU A 9 -8.33 -6.54 22.29
CA GLU A 9 -9.62 -5.99 21.87
C GLU A 9 -9.83 -6.13 20.36
N GLY A 10 -8.75 -6.06 19.58
CA GLY A 10 -8.80 -6.15 18.13
C GLY A 10 -7.43 -6.28 17.49
N VAL A 11 -7.43 -6.39 16.16
CA VAL A 11 -6.24 -6.42 15.32
C VAL A 11 -6.45 -5.44 14.18
N VAL A 12 -5.47 -4.58 13.96
CA VAL A 12 -5.43 -3.66 12.82
C VAL A 12 -4.31 -4.10 11.89
N THR A 13 -4.61 -4.17 10.59
CA THR A 13 -3.60 -4.43 9.56
C THR A 13 -3.62 -3.32 8.53
N SER A 14 -2.47 -3.06 7.94
CA SER A 14 -2.29 -2.12 6.84
C SER A 14 -3.15 -2.48 5.62
N GLY A 15 -3.25 -3.78 5.29
CA GLY A 15 -4.11 -4.29 4.22
C GLY A 15 -5.59 -3.99 4.45
N GLU A 16 -6.10 -4.27 5.66
CA GLU A 16 -7.49 -3.97 6.03
C GLU A 16 -7.77 -2.46 5.97
N LEU A 17 -6.86 -1.64 6.49
CA LEU A 17 -7.00 -0.18 6.40
C LEU A 17 -6.94 0.33 4.97
N THR A 18 -6.07 -0.25 4.14
CA THR A 18 -6.03 0.07 2.70
C THR A 18 -7.36 -0.22 2.04
N HIS A 19 -7.92 -1.42 2.28
CA HIS A 19 -9.23 -1.82 1.76
C HIS A 19 -10.35 -0.88 2.24
N ARG A 20 -10.39 -0.57 3.54
CA ARG A 20 -11.36 0.35 4.14
C ARG A 20 -11.27 1.75 3.52
N PHE A 21 -10.08 2.29 3.34
CA PHE A 21 -9.88 3.65 2.79
C PHE A 21 -10.22 3.72 1.29
N LEU A 22 -9.86 2.70 0.51
CA LEU A 22 -10.24 2.59 -0.90
C LEU A 22 -11.75 2.39 -1.10
N THR A 23 -12.44 1.80 -0.12
CA THR A 23 -13.89 1.58 -0.18
C THR A 23 -14.66 2.81 0.28
N LEU A 24 -14.33 3.33 1.47
CA LEU A 24 -15.10 4.39 2.12
C LEU A 24 -14.77 5.79 1.61
N ARG A 25 -13.56 5.99 1.06
CA ARG A 25 -13.06 7.28 0.58
C ARG A 25 -13.27 8.41 1.62
N PRO A 26 -12.57 8.35 2.77
CA PRO A 26 -12.96 9.11 3.96
C PRO A 26 -12.78 10.63 3.88
N ASP A 27 -12.06 11.14 2.88
CA ASP A 27 -11.80 12.56 2.67
C ASP A 27 -11.74 12.94 1.18
N ASP A 28 -11.63 14.24 0.91
CA ASP A 28 -11.58 14.81 -0.44
C ASP A 28 -10.44 14.25 -1.30
N TRP A 29 -9.31 13.89 -0.68
CA TRP A 29 -8.18 13.31 -1.41
C TRP A 29 -8.53 11.90 -1.88
N TRP A 30 -9.08 11.06 -1.00
CA TRP A 30 -9.50 9.71 -1.37
C TRP A 30 -10.68 9.70 -2.33
N LEU A 31 -11.60 10.68 -2.25
CA LEU A 31 -12.67 10.88 -3.22
C LEU A 31 -12.12 11.29 -4.60
N GLY A 32 -11.06 12.10 -4.63
CA GLY A 32 -10.47 12.66 -5.84
C GLY A 32 -9.47 11.77 -6.58
N VAL A 33 -8.93 10.72 -5.94
CA VAL A 33 -7.86 9.87 -6.51
C VAL A 33 -8.31 9.00 -7.69
N GLY A 34 -9.62 8.87 -7.93
CA GLY A 34 -10.19 8.10 -9.04
C GLY A 34 -10.39 6.61 -8.78
N SER A 35 -10.73 5.88 -9.83
CA SER A 35 -11.13 4.46 -9.76
C SER A 35 -10.30 3.55 -10.66
N ARG A 36 -9.52 4.09 -11.60
CA ARG A 36 -8.64 3.30 -12.47
C ARG A 36 -7.26 3.22 -11.86
N CYS A 37 -6.76 2.01 -11.61
CA CYS A 37 -5.45 1.83 -11.01
C CYS A 37 -4.56 0.85 -11.77
N LEU A 38 -3.28 1.21 -11.91
CA LEU A 38 -2.25 0.22 -12.19
C LEU A 38 -2.01 -0.55 -10.89
N HIS A 39 -2.50 -1.78 -10.82
CA HIS A 39 -2.50 -2.56 -9.58
C HIS A 39 -1.37 -3.58 -9.60
N ILE A 40 -0.36 -3.32 -8.76
CA ILE A 40 0.75 -4.22 -8.51
C ILE A 40 0.34 -5.18 -7.40
N ASN A 41 0.42 -6.47 -7.70
CA ASN A 41 -0.19 -7.52 -6.92
C ASN A 41 0.80 -8.64 -6.61
N TRP A 42 0.36 -9.58 -5.77
CA TRP A 42 1.01 -10.87 -5.60
C TRP A 42 0.57 -11.82 -6.73
N SER A 43 1.40 -12.81 -7.05
CA SER A 43 0.97 -13.98 -7.83
C SER A 43 1.04 -15.23 -6.97
N ARG A 44 2.22 -15.57 -6.47
CA ARG A 44 2.49 -16.83 -5.75
C ARG A 44 1.90 -16.82 -4.35
N ARG A 45 1.79 -15.63 -3.74
CA ARG A 45 1.23 -15.42 -2.40
C ARG A 45 -0.30 -15.25 -2.38
N GLY A 46 -0.93 -15.35 -3.55
CA GLY A 46 -2.37 -15.15 -3.72
C GLY A 46 -2.68 -13.69 -4.07
N PRO A 47 -3.29 -13.42 -5.24
CA PRO A 47 -3.59 -12.06 -5.64
C PRO A 47 -4.68 -11.45 -4.76
N VAL A 48 -4.54 -10.17 -4.45
CA VAL A 48 -5.60 -9.38 -3.81
C VAL A 48 -6.64 -9.00 -4.85
N SER A 49 -7.91 -9.29 -4.61
CA SER A 49 -9.01 -8.91 -5.51
C SER A 49 -9.38 -7.44 -5.35
N LEU A 50 -9.77 -6.80 -6.45
CA LEU A 50 -10.39 -5.47 -6.47
C LEU A 50 -11.92 -5.54 -6.64
N GLU A 51 -12.48 -6.75 -6.62
CA GLU A 51 -13.93 -6.94 -6.68
C GLU A 51 -14.62 -6.23 -5.51
N ASP A 52 -15.83 -5.73 -5.77
CA ASP A 52 -16.72 -5.09 -4.79
C ASP A 52 -16.23 -3.78 -4.15
N ILE A 53 -15.05 -3.27 -4.50
CA ILE A 53 -14.53 -1.97 -4.03
C ILE A 53 -14.56 -0.85 -5.07
N GLY A 54 -15.17 -1.10 -6.23
CA GLY A 54 -15.40 -0.10 -7.28
C GLY A 54 -14.13 0.37 -8.01
N LEU A 55 -13.04 -0.40 -7.92
CA LEU A 55 -11.78 -0.13 -8.63
C LEU A 55 -11.68 -0.91 -9.93
N GLN A 56 -10.94 -0.36 -10.90
CA GLN A 56 -10.70 -0.94 -12.21
C GLN A 56 -9.20 -1.05 -12.46
N ALA A 57 -8.70 -2.28 -12.60
CA ALA A 57 -7.33 -2.51 -13.02
C ALA A 57 -7.12 -2.06 -14.47
N VAL A 58 -6.05 -1.30 -14.72
CA VAL A 58 -5.57 -0.94 -16.06
C VAL A 58 -4.19 -1.55 -16.31
N ALA A 59 -3.88 -1.84 -17.58
CA ALA A 59 -2.59 -2.42 -17.96
C ALA A 59 -1.52 -1.36 -18.30
N ASP A 60 -1.95 -0.17 -18.74
CA ASP A 60 -1.06 0.92 -19.11
C ASP A 60 -1.01 1.98 -17.99
N PRO A 61 0.18 2.37 -17.50
CA PRO A 61 0.30 3.43 -16.50
C PRO A 61 -0.33 4.76 -16.92
N ARG A 62 -0.44 5.05 -18.22
CA ARG A 62 -1.05 6.28 -18.75
C ARG A 62 -2.56 6.34 -18.57
N ASP A 63 -3.19 5.18 -18.40
CA ASP A 63 -4.63 5.06 -18.19
C ASP A 63 -5.01 5.04 -16.70
N ALA A 64 -4.02 5.07 -15.80
CA ALA A 64 -4.26 4.99 -14.37
C ALA A 64 -4.48 6.38 -13.75
N ASP A 65 -5.46 6.48 -12.86
CA ASP A 65 -5.64 7.65 -12.00
C ASP A 65 -4.65 7.61 -10.82
N PHE A 66 -4.31 6.40 -10.36
CA PHE A 66 -3.30 6.13 -9.32
C PHE A 66 -2.68 4.75 -9.48
N PHE A 67 -1.59 4.50 -8.76
CA PHE A 67 -0.97 3.18 -8.68
C PHE A 67 -1.25 2.57 -7.30
N LEU A 68 -1.50 1.26 -7.26
CA LEU A 68 -1.79 0.53 -6.03
C LEU A 68 -0.82 -0.63 -5.88
N ALA A 69 -0.03 -0.65 -4.82
CA ALA A 69 0.89 -1.74 -4.52
C ALA A 69 0.38 -2.58 -3.34
N HIS A 70 -0.30 -3.69 -3.66
CA HIS A 70 -0.59 -4.76 -2.72
C HIS A 70 0.56 -5.78 -2.64
N GLY A 71 1.26 -6.00 -3.75
CA GLY A 71 2.37 -6.95 -3.85
C GLY A 71 3.55 -6.46 -4.67
N THR A 72 4.44 -7.40 -5.02
CA THR A 72 5.71 -7.13 -5.72
C THR A 72 6.00 -8.13 -6.84
N GLU A 73 5.01 -8.91 -7.27
CA GLU A 73 5.22 -10.09 -8.14
C GLU A 73 4.48 -10.02 -9.49
N ALA A 74 3.45 -9.18 -9.61
CA ALA A 74 2.60 -9.16 -10.79
C ALA A 74 1.85 -7.84 -10.99
N LEU A 75 1.24 -7.69 -12.17
CA LEU A 75 0.22 -6.68 -12.44
C LEU A 75 -1.15 -7.36 -12.56
N SER A 76 -2.19 -6.80 -11.96
CA SER A 76 -3.56 -7.23 -12.22
C SER A 76 -3.99 -6.84 -13.64
N LEU A 77 -4.66 -7.74 -14.34
CA LEU A 77 -5.14 -7.50 -15.70
C LEU A 77 -6.58 -6.96 -15.70
N PRO A 78 -6.95 -6.08 -16.66
CA PRO A 78 -8.34 -5.72 -16.89
C PRO A 78 -9.19 -6.97 -17.15
N GLY A 79 -10.28 -7.13 -16.42
CA GLY A 79 -11.16 -8.30 -16.53
C GLY A 79 -10.73 -9.51 -15.69
N GLY A 80 -9.67 -9.40 -14.88
CA GLY A 80 -9.26 -10.38 -13.88
C GLY A 80 -7.99 -11.14 -14.23
N GLY A 81 -7.44 -11.83 -13.23
CA GLY A 81 -6.15 -12.50 -13.31
C GLY A 81 -4.96 -11.55 -13.11
N VAL A 82 -3.76 -12.13 -13.14
CA VAL A 82 -2.51 -11.40 -12.95
C VAL A 82 -1.47 -11.82 -13.99
N GLU A 83 -0.59 -10.89 -14.33
CA GLU A 83 0.56 -11.14 -15.18
C GLU A 83 1.85 -10.96 -14.39
N GLU A 84 2.63 -12.03 -14.25
CA GLU A 84 3.88 -11.99 -13.46
C GLU A 84 4.89 -10.99 -14.04
N ARG A 85 5.58 -10.30 -13.13
CA ARG A 85 6.61 -9.30 -13.41
C ARG A 85 7.69 -9.40 -12.35
N SER A 86 8.94 -9.18 -12.75
CA SER A 86 10.00 -9.06 -11.74
C SER A 86 9.84 -7.75 -10.96
N LEU A 87 10.36 -7.71 -9.73
CA LEU A 87 10.39 -6.48 -8.94
C LEU A 87 11.09 -5.33 -9.67
N GLU A 88 12.17 -5.63 -10.41
CA GLU A 88 12.89 -4.60 -11.17
C GLU A 88 12.09 -4.07 -12.35
N ASP A 89 11.31 -4.92 -13.03
CA ASP A 89 10.39 -4.45 -14.09
C ASP A 89 9.29 -3.56 -13.51
N LEU A 90 8.73 -3.92 -12.35
CA LEU A 90 7.73 -3.12 -11.66
C LEU A 90 8.29 -1.75 -11.22
N LYS A 91 9.51 -1.73 -10.66
CA LYS A 91 10.21 -0.47 -10.33
C LYS A 91 10.49 0.36 -11.57
N ALA A 92 10.95 -0.25 -12.66
CA ALA A 92 11.23 0.44 -13.92
C ALA A 92 9.96 1.05 -14.52
N LEU A 93 8.85 0.32 -14.48
CA LEU A 93 7.54 0.79 -14.93
C LEU A 93 7.08 2.02 -14.15
N LEU A 94 7.13 1.95 -12.82
CA LEU A 94 6.78 3.06 -11.93
C LEU A 94 7.68 4.28 -12.15
N ARG A 95 9.01 4.09 -12.18
CA ARG A 95 9.97 5.18 -12.45
C ARG A 95 9.71 5.84 -13.80
N GLY A 96 9.51 5.04 -14.85
CA GLY A 96 9.23 5.52 -16.20
C GLY A 96 7.97 6.38 -16.26
N ALA A 97 6.92 5.99 -15.54
CA ALA A 97 5.69 6.76 -15.44
C ALA A 97 5.89 8.10 -14.72
N ALA A 98 6.59 8.11 -13.57
CA ALA A 98 6.90 9.34 -12.85
C ALA A 98 7.75 10.30 -13.69
N GLU A 99 8.84 9.82 -14.27
CA GLU A 99 9.72 10.63 -15.09
C GLU A 99 9.01 11.16 -16.35
N ALA A 100 8.12 10.38 -16.95
CA ALA A 100 7.33 10.83 -18.10
C ALA A 100 6.41 12.00 -17.72
N ALA A 101 5.71 11.91 -16.58
CA ALA A 101 4.89 13.00 -16.09
C ALA A 101 5.73 14.25 -15.76
N VAL A 102 6.88 14.07 -15.10
CA VAL A 102 7.82 15.18 -14.82
C VAL A 102 8.30 15.84 -16.10
N ARG A 103 8.72 15.07 -17.12
CA ARG A 103 9.12 15.61 -18.43
C ARG A 103 7.98 16.34 -19.15
N ALA A 104 6.74 15.89 -18.95
CA ALA A 104 5.55 16.52 -19.51
C ALA A 104 5.08 17.76 -18.72
N GLY A 105 5.69 18.06 -17.57
CA GLY A 105 5.27 19.17 -16.70
C GLY A 105 3.95 18.91 -15.97
N THR A 106 3.58 17.64 -15.77
CA THR A 106 2.37 17.21 -15.07
C THR A 106 2.71 16.49 -13.77
N THR A 107 1.77 16.43 -12.83
CA THR A 107 1.93 15.65 -11.60
C THR A 107 1.82 14.15 -11.89
N PRO A 108 2.79 13.32 -11.45
CA PRO A 108 2.66 11.86 -11.55
C PRO A 108 1.46 11.34 -10.74
N PRO A 109 0.80 10.24 -11.15
CA PRO A 109 -0.21 9.57 -10.34
C PRO A 109 0.34 9.17 -8.96
N PRO A 110 -0.42 9.23 -7.86
CA PRO A 110 0.07 8.78 -6.57
C PRO A 110 0.21 7.25 -6.53
N LEU A 111 1.24 6.76 -5.84
CA LEU A 111 1.41 5.35 -5.50
C LEU A 111 0.92 5.11 -4.07
N VAL A 112 -0.20 4.40 -3.94
CA VAL A 112 -0.71 3.89 -2.67
C VAL A 112 -0.05 2.55 -2.37
N VAL A 113 0.66 2.45 -1.25
CA VAL A 113 1.41 1.27 -0.83
C VAL A 113 0.70 0.63 0.34
N ALA A 114 0.10 -0.54 0.11
CA ALA A 114 -0.76 -1.21 1.07
C ALA A 114 0.01 -1.85 2.24
N ASN A 115 1.31 -2.13 2.06
CA ASN A 115 2.22 -2.52 3.12
C ASN A 115 3.55 -1.76 2.96
N PRO A 116 3.86 -0.82 3.87
CA PRO A 116 5.09 0.00 3.80
C PRO A 116 6.40 -0.75 4.02
N ASP A 117 6.37 -2.00 4.50
CA ASP A 117 7.58 -2.79 4.71
C ASP A 117 8.37 -2.95 3.40
N VAL A 118 9.70 -2.88 3.48
CA VAL A 118 10.59 -3.04 2.32
C VAL A 118 10.96 -4.50 2.11
N VAL A 119 11.14 -5.26 3.18
CA VAL A 119 11.47 -6.68 3.18
C VAL A 119 10.76 -7.39 4.33
N THR A 120 10.54 -8.69 4.20
CA THR A 120 10.09 -9.57 5.27
C THR A 120 10.90 -10.87 5.26
N VAL A 121 10.84 -11.63 6.35
CA VAL A 121 11.47 -12.94 6.46
C VAL A 121 10.44 -14.02 6.12
N ASP A 122 10.78 -14.90 5.19
CA ASP A 122 9.97 -16.05 4.77
C ASP A 122 10.83 -17.32 4.88
N GLY A 123 10.73 -18.02 6.03
CA GLY A 123 11.67 -19.08 6.38
C GLY A 123 13.07 -18.52 6.61
N ASP A 124 14.03 -18.97 5.79
CA ASP A 124 15.43 -18.52 5.81
C ASP A 124 15.72 -17.40 4.79
N ASP A 125 14.73 -17.03 3.96
CA ASP A 125 14.90 -16.08 2.87
C ASP A 125 14.34 -14.69 3.21
N LEU A 126 14.98 -13.65 2.68
CA LEU A 126 14.44 -12.29 2.67
C LEU A 126 13.61 -12.08 1.40
N VAL A 127 12.36 -11.67 1.56
CA VAL A 127 11.45 -11.42 0.45
C VAL A 127 11.05 -9.95 0.39
N ALA A 128 11.05 -9.40 -0.81
CA ALA A 128 10.69 -8.01 -1.05
C ALA A 128 9.19 -7.74 -0.79
N MET A 129 8.93 -6.63 -0.11
CA MET A 129 7.59 -6.17 0.25
C MET A 129 7.25 -4.87 -0.51
N PRO A 130 5.96 -4.48 -0.58
CA PRO A 130 5.51 -3.36 -1.43
C PRO A 130 6.21 -2.02 -1.15
N GLY A 131 6.72 -1.78 0.05
CA GLY A 131 7.54 -0.62 0.40
C GLY A 131 8.81 -0.49 -0.45
N ALA A 132 9.34 -1.58 -1.03
CA ALA A 132 10.47 -1.52 -1.96
C ALA A 132 10.14 -0.74 -3.26
N LEU A 133 8.86 -0.64 -3.62
CA LEU A 133 8.38 0.14 -4.77
C LEU A 133 8.27 1.64 -4.41
N ALA A 134 7.94 1.95 -3.15
CA ALA A 134 7.80 3.32 -2.65
C ALA A 134 9.08 4.14 -2.85
N ALA A 135 10.22 3.60 -2.42
CA ALA A 135 11.51 4.28 -2.53
C ALA A 135 11.89 4.56 -3.99
N ALA A 136 11.71 3.57 -4.86
CA ALA A 136 12.01 3.72 -6.29
C ALA A 136 11.12 4.78 -6.95
N TYR A 137 9.82 4.79 -6.65
CA TYR A 137 8.88 5.75 -7.22
C TYR A 137 9.11 7.18 -6.70
N SER A 138 9.31 7.33 -5.39
CA SER A 138 9.58 8.62 -4.75
C SER A 138 10.87 9.26 -5.28
N SER A 139 11.94 8.47 -5.45
CA SER A 139 13.20 8.97 -6.03
C SER A 139 13.07 9.51 -7.46
N ALA A 140 12.04 9.08 -8.20
CA ALA A 140 11.74 9.55 -9.56
C ALA A 140 10.75 10.74 -9.58
N GLY A 141 10.39 11.28 -8.40
CA GLY A 141 9.45 12.40 -8.24
C GLY A 141 7.98 11.98 -8.14
N GLY A 142 7.70 10.69 -8.01
CA GLY A 142 6.35 10.17 -7.84
C GLY A 142 5.83 10.36 -6.40
N PRO A 143 4.59 10.84 -6.19
CA PRO A 143 4.02 10.95 -4.85
C PRO A 143 3.67 9.56 -4.28
N VAL A 144 3.92 9.34 -2.99
CA VAL A 144 3.68 8.05 -2.31
C VAL A 144 2.75 8.25 -1.11
N VAL A 145 1.80 7.33 -0.95
CA VAL A 145 0.93 7.22 0.23
C VAL A 145 1.16 5.85 0.87
N LEU A 146 1.67 5.85 2.11
CA LEU A 146 1.96 4.64 2.87
C LEU A 146 0.77 4.27 3.76
N MET A 147 0.17 3.10 3.53
CA MET A 147 -0.92 2.59 4.35
C MET A 147 -0.37 1.73 5.48
N GLY A 148 0.07 2.36 6.56
CA GLY A 148 0.68 1.69 7.70
C GLY A 148 1.85 2.50 8.25
N LYS A 149 2.59 1.93 9.19
CA LYS A 149 3.72 2.59 9.85
C LYS A 149 4.77 3.07 8.82
N PRO A 150 5.36 4.27 8.96
CA PRO A 150 5.22 5.21 10.09
C PRO A 150 4.04 6.18 9.97
N SER A 151 3.03 5.92 9.13
CA SER A 151 1.84 6.77 9.10
C SER A 151 1.03 6.66 10.39
N PRO A 152 0.59 7.78 10.99
CA PRO A 152 -0.21 7.77 12.23
C PRO A 152 -1.61 7.14 12.03
N LEU A 153 -2.04 6.91 10.78
CA LEU A 153 -3.34 6.34 10.46
C LEU A 153 -3.59 4.98 11.15
N ILE A 154 -2.53 4.19 11.35
CA ILE A 154 -2.67 2.86 11.95
C ILE A 154 -2.96 2.97 13.45
N TYR A 155 -2.33 3.93 14.14
CA TYR A 155 -2.56 4.19 15.55
C TYR A 155 -3.90 4.87 15.78
N ALA A 156 -4.33 5.77 14.88
CA ALA A 156 -5.67 6.35 14.92
C ALA A 156 -6.75 5.27 14.83
N ALA A 157 -6.59 4.30 13.92
CA ALA A 157 -7.51 3.16 13.80
C ALA A 157 -7.53 2.28 15.07
N CYS A 158 -6.38 2.09 15.74
CA CYS A 158 -6.35 1.41 17.04
C CYS A 158 -7.14 2.19 18.10
N GLY A 159 -7.01 3.53 18.14
CA GLY A 159 -7.77 4.39 19.05
C GLY A 159 -9.28 4.30 18.81
N GLU A 160 -9.71 4.25 17.54
CA GLU A 160 -11.13 4.05 17.17
C GLU A 160 -11.68 2.73 17.72
N ILE A 161 -10.93 1.62 17.57
CA ILE A 161 -11.35 0.30 18.06
C ILE A 161 -11.42 0.27 19.59
N LEU A 162 -10.44 0.87 20.26
CA LEU A 162 -10.36 0.90 21.72
C LEU A 162 -11.29 1.94 22.36
N GLY A 163 -11.81 2.89 21.58
CA GLY A 163 -12.55 4.04 22.09
C GLY A 163 -11.68 4.97 22.95
N LEU A 164 -10.38 5.06 22.65
CA LEU A 164 -9.38 5.81 23.43
C LEU A 164 -8.78 6.95 22.62
N ASN A 165 -8.37 8.01 23.33
CA ASN A 165 -7.61 9.11 22.74
C ASN A 165 -6.12 8.76 22.67
N PRO A 166 -5.34 9.40 21.77
CA PRO A 166 -3.89 9.16 21.67
C PRO A 166 -3.12 9.31 23.00
N SER A 167 -3.55 10.21 23.89
CA SER A 167 -2.92 10.42 25.20
C SER A 167 -3.06 9.25 26.19
N GLU A 168 -3.95 8.30 25.90
CA GLU A 168 -4.25 7.13 26.73
C GLU A 168 -3.58 5.86 26.19
N MET A 169 -2.87 5.98 25.06
CA MET A 169 -2.29 4.88 24.32
C MET A 169 -0.77 4.88 24.43
N LEU A 170 -0.18 3.68 24.54
CA LEU A 170 1.25 3.47 24.43
C LEU A 170 1.51 2.47 23.30
N ALA A 171 2.20 2.92 22.26
CA ALA A 171 2.73 2.03 21.23
C ALA A 171 4.00 1.34 21.74
N VAL A 172 4.10 0.02 21.53
CA VAL A 172 5.29 -0.77 21.85
C VAL A 172 5.72 -1.49 20.58
N GLY A 173 6.96 -1.25 20.17
CA GLY A 173 7.57 -1.84 18.99
C GLY A 173 9.09 -1.72 19.05
N ASP A 174 9.77 -2.41 18.16
CA ASP A 174 11.23 -2.54 18.12
C ASP A 174 11.86 -1.70 17.00
N SER A 175 11.07 -1.16 16.08
CA SER A 175 11.56 -0.38 14.95
C SER A 175 11.47 1.13 15.20
N LEU A 176 12.63 1.81 15.19
CA LEU A 176 12.67 3.27 15.27
C LEU A 176 12.00 3.94 14.06
N GLU A 177 12.20 3.38 12.87
CA GLU A 177 11.75 3.96 11.60
C GLU A 177 10.25 3.76 11.34
N HIS A 178 9.66 2.72 11.92
CA HIS A 178 8.25 2.39 11.72
C HIS A 178 7.42 2.63 12.98
N ASP A 179 7.81 2.03 14.12
CA ASP A 179 7.00 2.06 15.34
C ASP A 179 7.12 3.38 16.09
N VAL A 180 8.35 3.86 16.30
CA VAL A 180 8.60 5.07 17.10
C VAL A 180 8.36 6.34 16.30
N ALA A 181 8.62 6.32 14.99
CA ALA A 181 8.41 7.48 14.12
C ALA A 181 6.93 7.76 13.82
N GLY A 182 6.07 6.73 13.83
CA GLY A 182 4.64 6.86 13.61
C GLY A 182 3.85 7.17 14.87
#